data_AF-A0A0F9KC25-F1
#
_entry.id   AF-A0A0F9KC25-F1
#
_cell.length_a   1.000
_cell.length_b   1.000
_cell.length_c   1.000
_cell.angle_alpha   90.00
_cell.angle_beta   90.00
_cell.angle_gamma   90.00
#
_symmetry.space_group_name_H-M   'P 1'
#
loop_
_entity.id
_entity.type
_entity.pdbx_description
1 polymer ?
#
loop_
_entity_poly.entity_id
_entity_poly.type
_entity_poly.pdbx_seq_one_letter_code
_entity_poly.pdbx_strand_id
1 'polypeptide(L)'
;MANNQEELQKYVESYREMIKKLNTLSQIAVRQFLGSRPADDPRVVYLAGMETFRNLANAQLEVLVRLATEKLGVKREEFLQMSSEEMEKQVKAMEEDLRVSGWDNDGQPIFNLQAYRERTISWPP
;
A
#
# COMPACT_ATOMS: atom_id res chain seq x y z
N MET A 1 -11.80 -35.57 -6.74
CA MET A 1 -10.64 -34.77 -6.29
C MET A 1 -9.94 -34.01 -7.42
N ALA A 2 -9.78 -34.57 -8.63
CA ALA A 2 -9.17 -33.88 -9.78
C ALA A 2 -9.91 -32.61 -10.26
N ASN A 3 -11.25 -32.58 -10.18
CA ASN A 3 -12.07 -31.46 -10.66
C ASN A 3 -11.82 -30.13 -9.90
N ASN A 4 -11.43 -30.23 -8.61
CA ASN A 4 -11.25 -29.06 -7.74
C ASN A 4 -9.89 -28.37 -7.99
N GLN A 5 -8.89 -29.10 -8.48
CA GLN A 5 -7.58 -28.52 -8.81
C GLN A 5 -7.60 -27.74 -10.13
N GLU A 6 -8.35 -28.22 -11.12
CA GLU A 6 -8.47 -27.53 -12.41
C GLU A 6 -9.25 -26.22 -12.29
N GLU A 7 -10.31 -26.20 -11.47
CA GLU A 7 -11.04 -24.98 -11.14
C GLU A 7 -10.18 -23.99 -10.35
N LEU A 8 -9.44 -24.46 -9.34
CA LEU A 8 -8.51 -23.61 -8.58
C LEU A 8 -7.45 -22.98 -9.49
N GLN A 9 -6.91 -23.74 -10.43
CA GLN A 9 -5.95 -23.26 -11.39
C GLN A 9 -6.54 -22.16 -12.29
N LYS A 10 -7.78 -22.32 -12.78
CA LYS A 10 -8.49 -21.30 -13.54
C LYS A 10 -8.70 -20.01 -12.74
N TYR A 11 -9.02 -20.11 -11.45
CA TYR A 11 -9.13 -18.94 -10.57
C TYR A 11 -7.78 -18.22 -10.41
N VAL A 12 -6.69 -18.96 -10.21
CA VAL A 12 -5.33 -18.39 -10.09
C VAL A 12 -4.91 -17.70 -11.39
N GLU A 13 -5.19 -18.30 -12.54
CA GLU A 13 -4.86 -17.73 -13.85
C GLU A 13 -5.65 -16.45 -14.11
N SER A 14 -6.96 -16.48 -13.90
CA SER A 14 -7.82 -15.29 -14.01
C SER A 14 -7.34 -14.16 -13.09
N TYR A 15 -6.96 -14.50 -11.85
CA TYR A 15 -6.41 -13.52 -10.90
C TYR A 15 -5.09 -12.91 -11.38
N ARG A 16 -4.18 -13.72 -11.93
CA ARG A 16 -2.92 -13.24 -12.53
C ARG A 16 -3.16 -12.29 -13.70
N GLU A 17 -4.13 -12.59 -14.56
CA GLU A 17 -4.50 -11.71 -15.66
C GLU A 17 -5.04 -10.36 -15.17
N MET A 18 -5.86 -10.36 -14.12
CA MET A 18 -6.35 -9.12 -13.50
C MET A 18 -5.22 -8.28 -12.93
N ILE A 19 -4.25 -8.89 -12.23
CA ILE A 19 -3.05 -8.19 -11.73
C ILE A 19 -2.26 -7.57 -12.89
N LYS A 20 -2.08 -8.30 -14.01
CA LYS A 20 -1.38 -7.78 -15.18
C LYS A 20 -2.11 -6.58 -15.81
N LYS A 21 -3.44 -6.65 -15.92
CA LYS A 21 -4.27 -5.53 -16.38
C LYS A 21 -4.12 -4.33 -15.46
N LEU A 22 -4.19 -4.53 -14.15
CA LEU A 22 -4.02 -3.49 -13.15
C LEU A 22 -2.66 -2.80 -13.27
N ASN A 23 -1.58 -3.57 -13.41
CA ASN A 23 -0.24 -3.01 -13.61
C ASN A 23 -0.13 -2.15 -14.87
N THR A 24 -0.77 -2.58 -15.96
CA THR A 24 -0.80 -1.80 -17.21
C THR A 24 -1.53 -0.47 -17.00
N LEU A 25 -2.68 -0.49 -16.33
CA LEU A 25 -3.44 0.72 -16.01
C LEU A 25 -2.66 1.66 -15.09
N SER A 26 -1.98 1.13 -14.07
CA SER A 26 -1.13 1.90 -13.17
C SER A 26 0.05 2.56 -13.90
N GLN A 27 0.68 1.87 -14.86
CA GLN A 27 1.71 2.47 -15.72
C GLN A 27 1.16 3.62 -16.56
N ILE A 28 -0.03 3.46 -17.15
CA ILE A 28 -0.69 4.53 -17.92
C ILE A 28 -0.99 5.74 -17.02
N ALA A 29 -1.58 5.52 -15.84
CA ALA A 29 -1.93 6.59 -14.90
C ALA A 29 -0.70 7.38 -14.43
N VAL A 30 0.37 6.69 -14.04
CA VAL A 30 1.62 7.34 -13.61
C VAL A 30 2.27 8.13 -14.76
N ARG A 31 2.22 7.62 -15.99
CA ARG A 31 2.73 8.34 -17.15
C ARG A 31 1.92 9.60 -17.47
N GLN A 32 0.59 9.55 -17.33
CA GLN A 32 -0.23 10.76 -17.47
C GLN A 32 0.18 11.85 -16.47
N PHE A 33 0.56 11.47 -15.25
CA PHE A 33 1.04 12.40 -14.24
C PHE A 33 2.48 12.90 -14.51
N LEU A 34 3.39 12.01 -14.91
CA LEU A 34 4.81 12.34 -15.14
C LEU A 34 5.13 12.89 -16.55
N GLY A 35 4.14 12.98 -17.42
CA GLY A 35 4.26 13.53 -18.76
C GLY A 35 4.96 12.61 -19.77
N SER A 36 5.85 13.17 -20.59
CA SER A 36 6.49 12.51 -21.74
C SER A 36 7.58 11.48 -21.39
N ARG A 37 7.67 11.04 -20.12
CA ARG A 37 8.65 10.03 -19.73
C ARG A 37 8.36 8.68 -20.41
N PRO A 38 9.40 7.96 -20.84
CA PRO A 38 9.25 6.65 -21.45
C PRO A 38 8.77 5.63 -20.41
N ALA A 39 8.11 4.56 -20.86
CA ALA A 39 7.44 3.60 -19.97
C ALA A 39 8.41 2.75 -19.14
N ASP A 40 9.66 2.63 -19.59
CA ASP A 40 10.76 1.91 -18.94
C ASP A 40 11.62 2.82 -18.05
N ASP A 41 11.28 4.12 -17.91
CA ASP A 41 11.93 5.01 -16.94
C ASP A 41 11.81 4.39 -15.54
N PRO A 42 12.92 4.18 -14.80
CA PRO A 42 12.89 3.54 -13.49
C PRO A 42 11.92 4.19 -12.49
N ARG A 43 11.69 5.50 -12.58
CA ARG A 43 10.74 6.23 -11.72
C ARG A 43 9.30 5.91 -12.10
N VAL A 44 9.02 5.82 -13.40
CA VAL A 44 7.71 5.41 -13.91
C VAL A 44 7.43 3.97 -13.47
N VAL A 45 8.40 3.06 -13.64
CA VAL A 45 8.27 1.66 -13.22
C VAL A 45 8.04 1.54 -11.72
N TYR A 46 8.83 2.25 -10.90
CA TYR A 46 8.68 2.23 -9.44
C TYR A 46 7.33 2.77 -8.99
N LEU A 47 6.92 3.95 -9.47
CA LEU A 47 5.66 4.56 -9.09
C LEU A 47 4.45 3.76 -9.60
N ALA A 48 4.54 3.20 -10.81
CA ALA A 48 3.50 2.31 -11.32
C ALA A 48 3.41 1.02 -10.49
N GLY A 49 4.54 0.48 -10.02
CA GLY A 49 4.57 -0.65 -9.10
C GLY A 49 3.88 -0.31 -7.77
N MET A 50 4.17 0.85 -7.19
CA MET A 50 3.51 1.34 -5.97
C MET A 50 2.01 1.54 -6.14
N GLU A 51 1.60 2.15 -7.25
CA GLU A 51 0.18 2.35 -7.59
C GLU A 51 -0.54 1.00 -7.78
N THR A 52 0.11 0.05 -8.46
CA THR A 52 -0.41 -1.33 -8.62
C THR A 52 -0.56 -2.01 -7.27
N PHE A 53 0.47 -1.93 -6.42
CA PHE A 53 0.48 -2.52 -5.08
C PHE A 53 -0.64 -1.93 -4.22
N ARG A 54 -0.82 -0.60 -4.21
CA ARG A 54 -1.91 0.06 -3.48
C ARG A 54 -3.27 -0.51 -3.88
N ASN A 55 -3.53 -0.61 -5.18
CA ASN A 55 -4.80 -1.13 -5.69
C ASN A 55 -5.01 -2.61 -5.34
N LEU A 56 -3.94 -3.42 -5.41
CA LEU A 56 -3.97 -4.83 -5.01
C LEU A 56 -4.24 -5.00 -3.51
N ALA A 57 -3.53 -4.24 -2.67
CA ALA A 57 -3.70 -4.25 -1.22
C ALA A 57 -5.12 -3.86 -0.84
N ASN A 58 -5.68 -2.81 -1.45
CA ASN A 58 -7.08 -2.42 -1.23
C ASN A 58 -8.05 -3.55 -1.57
N ALA A 59 -7.87 -4.22 -2.72
CA ALA A 59 -8.73 -5.34 -3.11
C ALA A 59 -8.62 -6.53 -2.12
N GLN A 60 -7.42 -6.86 -1.66
CA GLN A 60 -7.19 -7.93 -0.69
C GLN A 60 -7.76 -7.60 0.70
N LEU A 61 -7.58 -6.35 1.15
CA LEU A 61 -8.16 -5.86 2.40
C LEU A 61 -9.69 -5.93 2.36
N GLU A 62 -10.32 -5.51 1.26
CA GLU A 62 -11.77 -5.61 1.08
C GLU A 62 -12.29 -7.05 1.16
N VAL A 63 -11.54 -8.01 0.60
CA VAL A 63 -11.87 -9.44 0.74
C VAL A 63 -11.78 -9.87 2.20
N LEU A 64 -10.72 -9.48 2.92
CA LEU A 64 -10.56 -9.79 4.35
C LEU A 64 -11.66 -9.18 5.20
N VAL A 65 -12.06 -7.93 4.91
CA VAL A 65 -13.18 -7.26 5.60
C VAL A 65 -14.46 -8.06 5.40
N ARG A 66 -14.79 -8.44 4.15
CA ARG A 66 -15.98 -9.25 3.85
C ARG A 66 -15.96 -10.60 4.56
N LEU A 67 -14.80 -11.27 4.59
CA LEU A 67 -14.68 -12.54 5.32
C LEU A 67 -14.88 -12.33 6.83
N ALA A 68 -14.31 -11.28 7.42
CA ALA A 68 -14.49 -10.96 8.83
C ALA A 68 -15.95 -10.62 9.18
N THR A 69 -16.63 -9.84 8.35
CA THR A 69 -18.02 -9.46 8.60
C THR A 69 -19.00 -10.61 8.33
N GLU A 70 -18.85 -11.34 7.22
CA GLU A 70 -19.79 -12.39 6.81
C GLU A 70 -19.58 -13.73 7.52
N LYS A 71 -18.32 -14.10 7.82
CA LYS A 71 -17.98 -15.41 8.40
C LYS A 71 -17.73 -15.35 9.89
N LEU A 72 -17.17 -14.26 10.39
CA LEU A 72 -16.83 -14.11 11.81
C LEU A 72 -17.81 -13.21 12.57
N GLY A 73 -18.76 -12.57 11.87
CA GLY A 73 -19.78 -11.73 12.49
C GLY A 73 -19.22 -10.45 13.10
N VAL A 74 -18.00 -10.04 12.72
CA VAL A 74 -17.37 -8.81 13.21
C VAL A 74 -18.21 -7.62 12.75
N LYS A 75 -18.60 -6.76 13.70
CA LYS A 75 -19.33 -5.54 13.36
C LYS A 75 -18.40 -4.59 12.62
N ARG A 76 -18.94 -3.83 11.66
CA ARG A 76 -18.16 -2.87 10.87
C ARG A 76 -17.44 -1.86 11.77
N GLU A 77 -18.09 -1.45 12.85
CA GLU A 77 -17.55 -0.52 13.84
C GLU A 77 -16.30 -1.08 14.55
N GLU A 78 -16.34 -2.36 14.95
CA GLU A 78 -15.20 -3.03 15.58
C GLU A 78 -14.02 -3.17 14.61
N PHE A 79 -14.30 -3.50 13.34
CA PHE A 79 -13.28 -3.54 12.30
C PHE A 79 -12.62 -2.16 12.09
N LEU A 80 -13.42 -1.09 12.04
CA LEU A 80 -12.91 0.27 11.89
C LEU A 80 -12.08 0.71 13.10
N GLN A 81 -12.51 0.35 14.31
CA GLN A 81 -11.75 0.62 15.52
C GLN A 81 -10.38 -0.06 15.48
N MET A 82 -10.33 -1.38 15.23
CA MET A 82 -9.06 -2.11 15.12
C MET A 82 -8.16 -1.55 14.01
N SER A 83 -8.76 -1.18 12.87
CA SER A 83 -8.03 -0.55 11.76
C SER A 83 -7.41 0.79 12.16
N SER A 84 -8.14 1.59 12.95
CA SER A 84 -7.65 2.87 13.47
C SER A 84 -6.49 2.67 14.45
N GLU A 85 -6.59 1.69 15.36
CA GLU A 85 -5.54 1.36 16.32
C GLU A 85 -4.25 0.89 15.63
N GLU A 86 -4.36 0.05 14.60
CA GLU A 86 -3.20 -0.38 13.82
C GLU A 86 -2.61 0.77 12.98
N MET A 87 -3.46 1.63 12.40
CA MET A 87 -2.98 2.81 11.68
C MET A 87 -2.21 3.76 12.59
N GLU A 88 -2.69 3.98 13.83
CA GLU A 88 -1.99 4.81 14.81
C GLU A 88 -0.60 4.25 15.15
N LYS A 89 -0.46 2.92 15.25
CA LYS A 89 0.86 2.27 15.45
C LYS A 89 1.79 2.51 14.26
N GLN A 90 1.29 2.40 13.03
CA GLN A 90 2.09 2.65 11.83
C GLN A 90 2.52 4.12 11.73
N VAL A 91 1.62 5.06 12.07
CA VAL A 91 1.95 6.49 12.13
C VAL A 91 3.05 6.73 13.16
N LYS A 92 2.92 6.21 14.39
CA LYS A 92 3.95 6.36 15.44
C LYS A 92 5.30 5.77 15.04
N ALA A 93 5.31 4.60 14.41
CA ALA A 93 6.55 4.00 13.92
C ALA A 93 7.22 4.88 12.85
N MET A 94 6.44 5.44 11.93
CA MET A 94 6.94 6.36 10.91
C MET A 94 7.43 7.69 11.50
N GLU A 95 6.72 8.24 12.48
CA GLU A 95 7.13 9.43 13.23
C GLU A 95 8.47 9.20 13.93
N GLU A 96 8.68 8.04 14.55
CA GLU A 96 9.94 7.67 15.17
C GLU A 96 11.06 7.53 14.13
N ASP A 97 10.76 6.91 12.98
CA ASP A 97 11.68 6.72 11.87
C ASP A 97 12.17 8.03 11.28
N LEU A 98 11.25 8.96 11.06
CA LEU A 98 11.52 10.28 10.53
C LEU A 98 11.95 11.30 11.59
N ARG A 99 11.97 10.92 12.87
CA ARG A 99 12.28 11.80 14.00
C ARG A 99 11.37 13.03 14.06
N VAL A 100 10.07 12.80 13.89
CA VAL A 100 9.04 13.81 14.10
C VAL A 100 8.94 14.12 15.60
N SER A 101 9.05 15.40 15.96
CA SER A 101 8.94 15.90 17.33
C SER A 101 7.54 16.45 17.67
N GLY A 102 6.68 16.60 16.66
CA GLY A 102 5.32 17.07 16.82
C GLY A 102 4.69 17.42 15.46
N TRP A 103 3.49 17.98 15.49
CA TRP A 103 2.76 18.45 14.32
C TRP A 103 2.39 19.91 14.52
N ASP A 104 2.40 20.69 13.45
CA ASP A 104 1.88 22.06 13.48
C ASP A 104 0.35 22.10 13.31
N ASN A 105 -0.21 23.31 13.32
CA ASN A 105 -1.65 23.52 13.21
C ASN A 105 -2.22 23.19 11.82
N ASP A 106 -1.37 23.08 10.80
CA ASP A 106 -1.75 22.76 9.42
C ASP A 106 -1.59 21.26 9.11
N GLY A 107 -1.23 20.46 10.12
CA GLY A 107 -0.99 19.02 9.98
C GLY A 107 0.31 18.69 9.26
N GLN A 108 1.31 19.58 9.30
CA GLN A 108 2.65 19.27 8.83
C GLN A 108 3.53 18.74 9.97
N PRO A 109 4.40 17.74 9.70
CA PRO A 109 5.31 17.21 10.70
C PRO A 109 6.43 18.22 11.03
N ILE A 110 6.69 18.41 12.32
CA ILE A 110 7.83 19.16 12.84
C ILE A 110 8.96 18.16 13.12
N PHE A 111 10.09 18.30 12.42
CA PHE A 111 11.20 17.35 12.51
C PHE A 111 12.29 17.76 13.51
N ASN A 112 12.84 16.78 14.24
CA ASN A 112 14.12 16.92 14.93
C ASN A 112 15.26 16.60 13.95
N LEU A 113 15.71 17.64 13.23
CA LEU A 113 16.74 17.51 12.19
C LEU A 113 18.09 17.01 12.73
N GLN A 114 18.43 17.30 13.98
CA GLN A 114 19.67 16.81 14.58
C GLN A 114 19.61 15.29 14.79
N ALA A 115 18.55 14.80 15.45
CA ALA A 115 18.36 13.37 15.67
C ALA A 115 18.22 12.59 14.35
N TYR A 116 17.62 13.20 13.33
CA TYR A 116 17.53 12.61 11.99
C TYR A 116 18.91 12.43 11.34
N ARG A 117 19.78 13.45 11.40
CA ARG A 117 21.14 13.40 10.85
C ARG A 117 22.02 12.38 11.57
N GLU A 118 21.91 12.30 12.90
CA GLU A 118 22.63 11.30 13.69
C GLU A 118 22.25 9.87 13.29
N ARG A 119 20.96 9.62 13.02
CA ARG A 119 20.46 8.31 12.58
C ARG A 119 20.89 7.95 11.16
N THR A 120 20.90 8.93 10.26
CA THR A 120 21.15 8.71 8.83
C THR A 120 22.62 8.86 8.42
N ILE A 121 23.54 9.09 9.38
CA ILE A 121 24.97 9.28 9.13
C ILE A 121 25.64 8.09 8.40
N SER A 122 25.08 6.89 8.55
CA SER A 122 25.58 5.65 7.94
C SER A 122 24.87 5.29 6.63
N TRP A 123 23.89 6.08 6.21
CA TRP A 123 23.11 5.79 5.01
C TRP A 123 23.89 6.18 3.75
N PRO A 124 23.68 5.47 2.63
CA PRO A 124 24.27 5.86 1.36
C PRO A 124 23.85 7.30 0.99
N PRO A 125 24.78 8.11 0.44
CA PRO A 125 24.48 9.46 -0.02
C PRO A 125 23.54 9.49 -1.23
#